data_AF-I9L365-F1
#
_entry.id   AF-I9L365-F1
#
_cell.length_a   1.000
_cell.length_b   1.000
_cell.length_c   1.000
_cell.angle_alpha   90.00
_cell.angle_beta   90.00
_cell.angle_gamma   90.00
#
_symmetry.space_group_name_H-M   'P 1'
#
loop_
_entity.id
_entity.type
_entity.pdbx_description
1 polymer ?
#
loop_
_entity_poly.entity_id
_entity_poly.type
_entity_poly.pdbx_seq_one_letter_code
_entity_poly.pdbx_strand_id
1 'polypeptide(L)'
;MIVSTDFSRLAPSEKAALIYAQAHGDVAGRLWRAALGNGGTSDDDRSALRSTDTADFNLDALLALISRKAGETVASKEAMHRPMPPTTASLASGLIEAGAGVSTAIISGLGANARFAPAFVAAATRTGLPAAALAAIVDAEAAKSGDGAWKTSSRNPRSSAAGLGQFLGGTWQSEAERAGTWLHGIAQDQGWLGRDGRVLASARSALLALRYDATASINATADYASRSVAQLKQAGVAIGGDLSTIARAAYLGHHLGTADAVRFLTGGLDSGRAQRLLHAQVGSAAANHRIAQASDAATAHRSWLLDFVARHVRPSRFVGFDEVAGSHADPRKP
;
A
#
# COMPACT_ATOMS: atom_id res chain seq x y z
N MET A 1 -26.16 -6.26 9.21
CA MET A 1 -25.85 -7.44 10.05
C MET A 1 -24.42 -7.85 9.72
N ILE A 2 -23.45 -7.27 10.42
CA ILE A 2 -22.01 -7.47 10.14
C ILE A 2 -21.58 -8.69 10.96
N VAL A 3 -21.02 -9.68 10.27
CA VAL A 3 -20.54 -10.93 10.86
C VAL A 3 -19.36 -10.59 11.77
N SER A 4 -19.52 -10.79 13.09
CA SER A 4 -18.40 -10.86 14.02
C SER A 4 -17.34 -11.77 13.41
N THR A 5 -16.09 -11.31 13.37
CA THR A 5 -14.91 -12.10 13.02
C THR A 5 -14.85 -13.29 13.98
N ASP A 6 -15.49 -14.37 13.56
CA ASP A 6 -15.71 -15.56 14.36
C ASP A 6 -14.39 -16.34 14.38
N PHE A 7 -13.54 -16.04 15.37
CA PHE A 7 -12.28 -16.72 15.66
C PHE A 7 -12.42 -18.24 15.56
N SER A 8 -13.62 -18.77 15.83
CA SER A 8 -14.01 -20.18 15.71
C SER A 8 -13.74 -20.77 14.31
N ARG A 9 -13.84 -19.97 13.24
CA ARG A 9 -13.79 -20.43 11.84
C ARG A 9 -12.38 -20.56 11.25
N LEU A 10 -11.35 -20.06 11.92
CA LEU A 10 -9.96 -20.22 11.47
C LEU A 10 -9.50 -21.67 11.65
N ALA A 11 -8.74 -22.19 10.67
CA ALA A 11 -8.10 -23.49 10.81
C ALA A 11 -7.11 -23.46 11.99
N PRO A 12 -6.88 -24.59 12.69
CA PRO A 12 -5.98 -24.64 13.85
C PRO A 12 -4.56 -24.09 13.57
N SER A 13 -4.03 -24.30 12.36
CA SER A 13 -2.74 -23.76 11.92
C SER A 13 -2.75 -22.24 11.73
N GLU A 14 -3.86 -21.66 11.26
CA GLU A 14 -4.03 -20.21 11.10
C GLU A 14 -4.22 -19.53 12.45
N LYS A 15 -4.97 -20.16 13.36
CA LYS A 15 -5.06 -19.73 14.77
C LYS A 15 -3.68 -19.74 15.43
N ALA A 16 -2.92 -20.82 15.25
CA ALA A 16 -1.57 -20.93 15.78
C ALA A 16 -0.64 -19.86 15.18
N ALA A 17 -0.73 -19.57 13.88
CA ALA A 17 0.06 -18.52 13.24
C ALA A 17 -0.30 -17.12 13.77
N LEU A 18 -1.59 -16.86 14.01
CA LEU A 18 -2.07 -15.58 14.53
C LEU A 18 -1.69 -15.39 16.01
N ILE A 19 -1.84 -16.43 16.83
CA ILE A 19 -1.36 -16.47 18.23
C ILE A 19 0.16 -16.32 18.28
N TYR A 20 0.89 -17.03 17.43
CA TYR A 20 2.34 -16.94 17.35
C TYR A 20 2.80 -15.54 16.92
N ALA A 21 2.13 -14.94 15.93
CA ALA A 21 2.40 -13.57 15.49
C ALA A 21 2.10 -12.54 16.58
N GLN A 22 1.01 -12.73 17.34
CA GLN A 22 0.65 -11.89 18.48
C GLN A 22 1.69 -12.02 19.61
N ALA A 23 2.02 -13.25 20.00
CA ALA A 23 3.01 -13.54 21.02
C ALA A 23 4.41 -13.01 20.64
N HIS A 24 4.82 -13.14 19.37
CA HIS A 24 6.07 -12.57 18.89
C HIS A 24 6.05 -11.03 18.84
N GLY A 25 4.91 -10.41 18.53
CA GLY A 25 4.75 -8.95 18.60
C GLY A 25 4.92 -8.43 20.02
N ASP A 26 4.33 -9.12 20.99
CA ASP A 26 4.41 -8.76 22.41
C ASP A 26 5.81 -9.00 22.99
N VAL A 27 6.45 -10.11 22.63
CA VAL A 27 7.83 -10.43 23.03
C VAL A 27 8.82 -9.46 22.39
N ALA A 28 8.69 -9.19 21.09
CA ALA A 28 9.52 -8.18 20.43
C ALA A 28 9.34 -6.81 21.08
N GLY A 29 8.11 -6.39 21.41
CA GLY A 29 7.85 -5.12 22.10
C GLY A 29 8.34 -5.07 23.56
N ARG A 30 8.46 -6.20 24.24
CA ARG A 30 9.08 -6.29 25.58
C ARG A 30 10.60 -6.29 25.50
N LEU A 31 11.19 -7.02 24.56
CA LEU A 31 12.63 -7.04 24.31
C LEU A 31 13.13 -5.68 23.84
N TRP A 32 12.36 -4.98 23.01
CA TRP A 32 12.68 -3.62 22.58
C TRP A 32 12.64 -2.62 23.75
N ARG A 33 11.65 -2.74 24.65
CA ARG A 33 11.59 -1.93 25.89
C ARG A 33 12.72 -2.25 26.87
N ALA A 34 13.12 -3.52 26.96
CA ALA A 34 14.25 -3.94 27.79
C ALA A 34 15.60 -3.48 27.21
N ALA A 35 15.76 -3.51 25.88
CA ALA A 35 16.96 -3.04 25.18
C ALA A 35 17.13 -1.50 25.23
N LEU A 36 16.04 -0.75 25.35
CA LEU A 36 16.04 0.70 25.57
C LEU A 36 16.23 1.12 27.04
N GLY A 37 16.43 0.17 27.96
CA GLY A 37 16.91 0.49 29.31
C GLY A 37 15.94 1.26 30.21
N ASN A 38 14.61 1.14 30.03
CA ASN A 38 13.68 1.66 31.04
C ASN A 38 13.45 0.63 32.16
N GLY A 39 14.53 0.34 32.91
CA GLY A 39 14.44 -0.28 34.21
C GLY A 39 13.95 0.78 35.19
N GLY A 40 12.75 0.60 35.75
CA GLY A 40 12.29 1.48 36.81
C GLY A 40 13.19 1.34 38.04
N THR A 41 13.73 2.45 38.53
CA THR A 41 14.07 2.67 39.95
C THR A 41 14.00 4.15 40.29
N SER A 42 13.36 4.41 41.43
CA SER A 42 13.20 5.64 42.21
C SER A 42 14.50 6.40 42.54
N ASP A 43 14.33 7.71 42.83
CA ASP A 43 15.17 8.72 43.53
C ASP A 43 16.50 8.21 44.15
N ASP A 44 17.65 8.91 44.08
CA ASP A 44 17.89 10.30 44.49
C ASP A 44 19.32 10.79 44.10
N ASP A 45 19.48 12.11 44.03
CA ASP A 45 20.68 12.95 44.25
C ASP A 45 21.94 12.97 43.30
N ARG A 46 22.13 14.19 42.75
CA ARG A 46 23.36 15.01 42.56
C ARG A 46 24.49 14.71 41.55
N SER A 47 24.66 15.73 40.70
CA SER A 47 25.90 16.43 40.32
C SER A 47 26.75 15.93 39.14
N ALA A 48 26.60 16.68 38.04
CA ALA A 48 27.64 17.18 37.11
C ALA A 48 28.69 16.20 36.55
N LEU A 49 28.58 15.88 35.25
CA LEU A 49 29.49 16.35 34.19
C LEU A 49 29.07 15.82 32.81
N ARG A 50 29.18 16.73 31.83
CA ARG A 50 29.00 16.63 30.37
C ARG A 50 29.19 15.24 29.74
N SER A 51 28.29 14.86 28.83
CA SER A 51 28.61 14.54 27.42
C SER A 51 27.36 14.39 26.56
N THR A 52 27.28 15.24 25.54
CA THR A 52 26.70 15.06 24.18
C THR A 52 25.44 14.19 24.02
N ASP A 53 24.34 14.89 23.78
CA ASP A 53 23.28 14.60 22.79
C ASP A 53 23.48 13.30 21.97
N THR A 54 22.80 12.23 22.38
CA THR A 54 22.45 11.11 21.50
C THR A 54 20.94 11.11 21.34
N ALA A 55 20.46 11.99 20.46
CA ALA A 55 19.15 11.87 19.88
C ALA A 55 19.11 10.54 19.10
N ASP A 56 18.34 9.59 19.62
CA ASP A 56 18.10 8.29 19.00
C ASP A 56 17.48 8.47 17.60
N PHE A 57 18.28 8.22 16.56
CA PHE A 57 17.88 8.37 15.16
C PHE A 57 17.04 7.18 14.70
N ASN A 58 15.72 7.33 14.71
CA ASN A 58 14.80 6.41 14.04
C ASN A 58 14.58 6.83 12.58
N LEU A 59 14.96 5.97 11.62
CA LEU A 59 14.79 6.19 10.17
C LEU A 59 13.32 6.39 9.76
N ASP A 60 12.37 5.77 10.47
CA ASP A 60 10.94 5.94 10.24
C ASP A 60 10.45 7.32 10.74
N ALA A 61 11.05 7.85 11.82
CA ALA A 61 10.81 9.22 12.28
C ALA A 61 11.44 10.24 11.31
N LEU A 62 12.60 9.90 10.73
CA LEU A 62 13.28 10.73 9.72
C LEU A 62 12.45 10.85 8.42
N LEU A 63 11.85 9.74 7.96
CA LEU A 63 10.96 9.75 6.79
C LEU A 63 9.65 10.51 7.05
N ALA A 64 9.12 10.44 8.27
CA ALA A 64 7.93 11.20 8.69
C ALA A 64 8.20 12.70 8.91
N LEU A 65 9.44 13.08 9.25
CA LEU A 65 9.86 14.48 9.46
C LEU A 65 10.18 15.18 8.13
N ILE A 66 10.82 14.47 7.19
CA ILE A 66 11.13 15.01 5.85
C ILE A 66 9.85 15.28 5.05
N SER A 67 8.79 14.47 5.24
CA SER A 67 7.49 14.70 4.61
C SER A 67 6.73 15.90 5.20
N ARG A 68 7.06 16.32 6.42
CA ARG A 68 6.43 17.48 7.09
C ARG A 68 7.10 18.82 6.78
N LYS A 69 8.37 18.84 6.36
CA LYS A 69 9.12 20.09 6.16
C LYS A 69 8.97 20.72 4.75
N ALA A 70 8.09 20.17 3.90
CA ALA A 70 7.88 20.66 2.52
C ALA A 70 6.67 21.60 2.36
N GLY A 71 6.15 22.17 3.45
CA GLY A 71 5.04 23.10 3.37
C GLY A 71 5.00 24.03 4.57
N GLU A 72 5.84 25.07 4.56
CA GLU A 72 5.56 26.33 5.26
C GLU A 72 6.58 27.40 4.85
N THR A 73 6.13 28.37 4.06
CA THR A 73 6.35 29.81 4.32
C THR A 73 5.30 30.60 3.57
N VAL A 74 4.59 31.41 4.34
CA VAL A 74 3.47 32.29 3.97
C VAL A 74 4.01 33.61 3.45
N ALA A 75 3.35 34.21 2.45
CA ALA A 75 3.31 35.66 2.31
C ALA A 75 1.90 36.09 1.88
N SER A 76 1.27 36.82 2.80
CA SER A 76 -0.08 37.36 2.76
C SER A 76 -0.22 38.51 1.76
N LYS A 77 -1.39 38.63 1.13
CA LYS A 77 -1.94 39.94 0.77
C LYS A 77 -3.46 39.95 0.95
N GLU A 78 -3.86 40.86 1.82
CA GLU A 78 -5.21 41.20 2.26
C GLU A 78 -5.91 42.09 1.22
N ALA A 79 -7.19 41.83 0.90
CA ALA A 79 -8.14 42.85 0.44
C ALA A 79 -9.61 42.38 0.51
N MET A 80 -10.34 42.97 1.48
CA MET A 80 -11.73 43.47 1.44
C MET A 80 -12.94 42.59 1.03
N HIS A 81 -13.71 42.19 2.05
CA HIS A 81 -15.16 42.45 2.30
C HIS A 81 -16.17 42.52 1.13
N ARG A 82 -17.15 41.58 1.09
CA ARG A 82 -18.58 41.81 1.43
C ARG A 82 -19.42 40.50 1.45
N PRO A 83 -20.52 40.39 2.24
CA PRO A 83 -21.25 39.12 2.47
C PRO A 83 -22.66 39.04 1.84
N MET A 84 -23.22 37.80 1.88
CA MET A 84 -24.63 37.30 1.71
C MET A 84 -24.95 36.55 0.39
N PRO A 85 -26.01 35.67 0.35
CA PRO A 85 -26.64 34.82 1.39
C PRO A 85 -26.80 33.34 0.92
N PRO A 86 -27.36 32.42 1.75
CA PRO A 86 -27.45 31.00 1.39
C PRO A 86 -28.65 30.71 0.49
N THR A 87 -28.45 29.88 -0.54
CA THR A 87 -29.55 29.33 -1.34
C THR A 87 -29.60 27.83 -1.14
N THR A 88 -30.66 27.38 -0.47
CA THR A 88 -31.14 26.01 -0.44
C THR A 88 -31.71 25.62 -1.80
N ALA A 89 -31.28 24.51 -2.38
CA ALA A 89 -32.09 23.76 -3.34
C ALA A 89 -31.67 22.29 -3.37
N SER A 90 -32.55 21.46 -2.81
CA SER A 90 -32.64 20.02 -3.04
C SER A 90 -33.53 19.81 -4.27
N LEU A 91 -33.11 18.96 -5.21
CA LEU A 91 -33.85 17.79 -5.74
C LEU A 91 -33.42 17.39 -7.17
N ALA A 92 -33.34 16.06 -7.31
CA ALA A 92 -33.65 15.24 -8.47
C ALA A 92 -32.64 15.11 -9.64
N SER A 93 -32.08 13.90 -9.68
CA SER A 93 -32.12 12.95 -10.80
C SER A 93 -31.87 13.44 -12.22
N GLY A 94 -30.84 12.83 -12.82
CA GLY A 94 -30.83 12.50 -14.23
C GLY A 94 -29.73 13.22 -15.01
N LEU A 95 -28.61 12.53 -15.20
CA LEU A 95 -27.96 12.35 -16.51
C LEU A 95 -26.83 11.35 -16.34
N ILE A 96 -27.22 10.09 -16.59
CA ILE A 96 -26.33 9.02 -17.02
C ILE A 96 -25.75 9.40 -18.40
N GLU A 97 -24.55 8.88 -18.65
CA GLU A 97 -23.82 8.73 -19.93
C GLU A 97 -22.80 9.80 -20.33
N ALA A 98 -21.51 9.46 -20.12
CA ALA A 98 -20.55 9.17 -21.19
C ALA A 98 -19.13 9.07 -20.60
N GLY A 99 -18.75 7.87 -20.16
CA GLY A 99 -17.39 7.51 -19.76
C GLY A 99 -17.22 6.01 -19.93
N ALA A 100 -16.68 5.62 -21.08
CA ALA A 100 -16.54 4.26 -21.58
C ALA A 100 -16.28 3.19 -20.51
N GLY A 101 -17.06 2.11 -20.57
CA GLY A 101 -17.05 1.00 -19.64
C GLY A 101 -15.65 0.47 -19.34
N VAL A 102 -15.21 0.69 -18.12
CA VAL A 102 -14.24 -0.22 -17.49
C VAL A 102 -15.03 -1.49 -17.26
N SER A 103 -15.02 -2.36 -18.28
CA SER A 103 -15.52 -3.72 -18.17
C SER A 103 -14.98 -4.27 -16.86
N THR A 104 -15.87 -4.70 -15.96
CA THR A 104 -15.52 -5.44 -14.74
C THR A 104 -14.96 -6.77 -15.22
N ALA A 105 -13.76 -6.72 -15.78
CA ALA A 105 -13.17 -7.79 -16.53
C ALA A 105 -13.17 -9.02 -15.63
N ILE A 106 -13.74 -10.12 -16.13
CA ILE A 106 -13.76 -11.39 -15.44
C ILE A 106 -12.31 -11.68 -15.03
N ILE A 107 -12.05 -11.57 -13.72
CA ILE A 107 -10.73 -11.87 -13.19
C ILE A 107 -10.54 -13.37 -13.31
N SER A 108 -9.52 -13.78 -14.06
CA SER A 108 -9.18 -15.17 -14.30
C SER A 108 -7.70 -15.40 -13.94
N GLY A 109 -7.16 -16.59 -14.24
CA GLY A 109 -5.72 -16.84 -14.14
C GLY A 109 -5.12 -16.76 -12.73
N LEU A 110 -5.95 -16.69 -11.69
CA LEU A 110 -5.52 -16.66 -10.28
C LEU A 110 -4.97 -18.01 -9.80
N GLY A 111 -5.31 -19.12 -10.46
CA GLY A 111 -4.86 -20.47 -10.07
C GLY A 111 -5.19 -20.79 -8.61
N ALA A 112 -4.18 -21.16 -7.81
CA ALA A 112 -4.31 -21.42 -6.37
C ALA A 112 -4.88 -20.24 -5.56
N ASN A 113 -4.92 -19.04 -6.14
CA ASN A 113 -5.41 -17.81 -5.53
C ASN A 113 -6.87 -17.47 -5.91
N ALA A 114 -7.58 -18.35 -6.62
CA ALA A 114 -8.95 -18.13 -7.09
C ALA A 114 -9.93 -17.74 -5.96
N ARG A 115 -9.70 -18.23 -4.74
CA ARG A 115 -10.46 -17.86 -3.53
C ARG A 115 -10.51 -16.34 -3.25
N PHE A 116 -9.55 -15.56 -3.77
CA PHE A 116 -9.49 -14.12 -3.58
C PHE A 116 -10.22 -13.32 -4.67
N ALA A 117 -10.74 -13.97 -5.72
CA ALA A 117 -11.42 -13.29 -6.83
C ALA A 117 -12.54 -12.33 -6.36
N PRO A 118 -13.45 -12.70 -5.42
CA PRO A 118 -14.50 -11.79 -4.97
C PRO A 118 -13.94 -10.51 -4.32
N ALA A 119 -12.84 -10.62 -3.57
CA ALA A 119 -12.22 -9.47 -2.92
C ALA A 119 -11.62 -8.49 -3.94
N PHE A 120 -11.00 -9.00 -5.02
CA PHE A 120 -10.51 -8.14 -6.10
C PHE A 120 -11.63 -7.47 -6.86
N VAL A 121 -12.72 -8.19 -7.16
CA VAL A 121 -13.88 -7.60 -7.85
C VAL A 121 -14.50 -6.49 -6.99
N ALA A 122 -14.71 -6.74 -5.70
CA ALA A 122 -15.25 -5.73 -4.79
C ALA A 122 -14.32 -4.50 -4.68
N ALA A 123 -13.01 -4.72 -4.53
CA ALA A 123 -12.04 -3.65 -4.46
C ALA A 123 -11.93 -2.84 -5.76
N ALA A 124 -12.01 -3.52 -6.92
CA ALA A 124 -12.04 -2.89 -8.23
C ALA A 124 -13.25 -1.98 -8.40
N THR A 125 -14.45 -2.49 -8.09
CA THR A 125 -15.70 -1.72 -8.14
C THR A 125 -15.63 -0.47 -7.28
N ARG A 126 -15.06 -0.57 -6.07
CA ARG A 126 -14.98 0.55 -5.12
C ARG A 126 -13.97 1.62 -5.54
N THR A 127 -12.87 1.23 -6.18
CA THR A 127 -11.73 2.13 -6.44
C THR A 127 -11.60 2.57 -7.89
N GLY A 128 -12.35 1.94 -8.80
CA GLY A 128 -12.26 2.15 -10.25
C GLY A 128 -11.02 1.55 -10.90
N LEU A 129 -10.16 0.84 -10.15
CA LEU A 129 -9.00 0.16 -10.71
C LEU A 129 -9.38 -1.24 -11.22
N PRO A 130 -8.86 -1.69 -12.38
CA PRO A 130 -9.14 -3.03 -12.87
C PRO A 130 -8.69 -4.13 -11.91
N ALA A 131 -9.53 -5.14 -11.68
CA ALA A 131 -9.24 -6.27 -10.79
C ALA A 131 -7.92 -6.99 -11.18
N ALA A 132 -7.68 -7.17 -12.48
CA ALA A 132 -6.45 -7.75 -13.01
C ALA A 132 -5.19 -6.93 -12.70
N ALA A 133 -5.30 -5.59 -12.64
CA ALA A 133 -4.20 -4.73 -12.24
C ALA A 133 -3.90 -4.90 -10.73
N LEU A 134 -4.93 -4.94 -9.90
CA LEU A 134 -4.80 -5.18 -8.46
C LEU A 134 -4.17 -6.55 -8.18
N ALA A 135 -4.61 -7.59 -8.89
CA ALA A 135 -4.04 -8.93 -8.76
C ALA A 135 -2.56 -8.97 -9.17
N ALA A 136 -2.16 -8.23 -10.21
CA ALA A 136 -0.74 -8.13 -10.60
C ALA A 136 0.13 -7.44 -9.55
N ILE A 137 -0.40 -6.42 -8.86
CA ILE A 137 0.32 -5.76 -7.76
C ILE A 137 0.49 -6.73 -6.60
N VAL A 138 -0.59 -7.39 -6.18
CA VAL A 138 -0.54 -8.39 -5.10
C VAL A 138 0.38 -9.56 -5.47
N ASP A 139 0.34 -10.04 -6.71
CA ASP A 139 1.25 -11.09 -7.17
C ASP A 139 2.72 -10.66 -7.08
N ALA A 140 3.04 -9.41 -7.44
CA ALA A 140 4.39 -8.88 -7.37
C ALA A 140 4.90 -8.69 -5.93
N GLU A 141 4.01 -8.41 -4.98
CA GLU A 141 4.36 -8.12 -3.58
C GLU A 141 4.34 -9.37 -2.68
N ALA A 142 3.35 -10.25 -2.85
CA ALA A 142 3.12 -11.35 -1.95
C ALA A 142 4.20 -12.44 -2.06
N ALA A 143 4.67 -12.91 -0.90
CA ALA A 143 5.43 -14.15 -0.87
C ALA A 143 4.54 -15.32 -1.33
N LYS A 144 5.14 -16.26 -2.06
CA LYS A 144 4.43 -17.41 -2.62
C LYS A 144 4.87 -18.73 -1.97
N SER A 145 3.96 -19.69 -1.92
CA SER A 145 4.26 -21.10 -1.65
C SER A 145 4.77 -21.79 -2.92
N GLY A 146 5.27 -23.03 -2.81
CA GLY A 146 5.82 -23.77 -3.96
C GLY A 146 4.79 -24.06 -5.06
N ASP A 147 3.50 -24.07 -4.71
CA ASP A 147 2.36 -24.20 -5.61
C ASP A 147 1.87 -22.86 -6.20
N GLY A 148 2.55 -21.75 -5.89
CA GLY A 148 2.17 -20.41 -6.34
C GLY A 148 1.07 -19.74 -5.52
N ALA A 149 0.57 -20.37 -4.45
CA ALA A 149 -0.39 -19.74 -3.55
C ALA A 149 0.25 -18.56 -2.79
N TRP A 150 -0.44 -17.43 -2.73
CA TRP A 150 0.01 -16.26 -1.98
C TRP A 150 -0.13 -16.47 -0.48
N LYS A 151 0.90 -16.07 0.27
CA LYS A 151 0.98 -16.20 1.72
C LYS A 151 0.45 -14.93 2.38
N THR A 152 -0.76 -15.01 2.95
CA THR A 152 -1.35 -13.92 3.72
C THR A 152 -0.51 -13.58 4.97
N SER A 153 0.20 -14.56 5.52
CA SER A 153 1.14 -14.42 6.63
C SER A 153 2.53 -13.89 6.24
N SER A 154 2.73 -13.49 4.97
CA SER A 154 4.01 -12.95 4.49
C SER A 154 4.49 -11.77 5.35
N ARG A 155 5.79 -11.76 5.66
CA ARG A 155 6.45 -10.68 6.39
C ARG A 155 7.88 -10.50 5.90
N ASN A 156 8.28 -9.25 5.70
CA ASN A 156 9.67 -8.93 5.37
C ASN A 156 10.53 -8.99 6.65
N PRO A 157 11.64 -9.76 6.69
CA PRO A 157 12.50 -9.82 7.88
C PRO A 157 13.26 -8.51 8.15
N ARG A 158 13.38 -7.62 7.15
CA ARG A 158 14.14 -6.36 7.22
C ARG A 158 13.28 -5.12 7.42
N SER A 159 11.95 -5.26 7.49
CA SER A 159 11.04 -4.11 7.68
C SER A 159 9.75 -4.51 8.38
N SER A 160 8.86 -3.54 8.61
CA SER A 160 7.52 -3.81 9.14
C SER A 160 6.55 -4.37 8.10
N ALA A 161 6.94 -4.49 6.82
CA ALA A 161 6.08 -4.92 5.72
C ALA A 161 5.47 -6.32 5.97
N ALA A 162 4.16 -6.43 5.81
CA ALA A 162 3.41 -7.66 6.04
C ALA A 162 2.15 -7.76 5.17
N GLY A 163 1.66 -8.98 5.01
CA GLY A 163 0.42 -9.25 4.27
C GLY A 163 0.61 -9.38 2.77
N LEU A 164 -0.50 -9.57 2.05
CA LEU A 164 -0.48 -9.73 0.60
C LEU A 164 0.02 -8.47 -0.14
N GLY A 165 -0.21 -7.29 0.43
CA GLY A 165 0.28 -6.01 -0.12
C GLY A 165 1.60 -5.53 0.47
N GLN A 166 2.25 -6.31 1.36
CA GLN A 166 3.51 -5.96 2.02
C GLN A 166 3.52 -4.54 2.65
N PHE A 167 2.41 -4.15 3.30
CA PHE A 167 2.27 -2.82 3.87
C PHE A 167 3.15 -2.59 5.10
N LEU A 168 3.88 -1.47 5.11
CA LEU A 168 4.53 -0.95 6.31
C LEU A 168 3.49 -0.55 7.36
N GLY A 169 3.85 -0.66 8.65
CA GLY A 169 2.93 -0.34 9.75
C GLY A 169 2.45 1.12 9.74
N GLY A 170 3.34 2.07 9.44
CA GLY A 170 2.99 3.49 9.33
C GLY A 170 2.07 3.79 8.16
N THR A 171 2.33 3.20 6.99
CA THR A 171 1.45 3.34 5.81
C THR A 171 0.07 2.75 6.09
N TRP A 172 0.02 1.56 6.67
CA TRP A 172 -1.24 0.90 7.04
C TRP A 172 -2.09 1.74 7.99
N GLN A 173 -1.46 2.29 9.03
CA GLN A 173 -2.14 3.20 9.96
C GLN A 173 -2.63 4.46 9.23
N SER A 174 -1.82 5.04 8.35
CA SER A 174 -2.20 6.23 7.57
C SER A 174 -3.39 5.95 6.64
N GLU A 175 -3.50 4.75 6.08
CA GLU A 175 -4.68 4.35 5.31
C GLU A 175 -5.93 4.27 6.19
N ALA A 176 -5.83 3.74 7.41
CA ALA A 176 -6.94 3.70 8.36
C ALA A 176 -7.36 5.08 8.87
N GLU A 177 -6.44 6.04 8.95
CA GLU A 177 -6.73 7.42 9.34
C GLU A 177 -7.31 8.25 8.16
N ARG A 178 -7.14 7.80 6.91
CA ARG A 178 -7.66 8.51 5.74
C ARG A 178 -9.13 8.18 5.47
N ALA A 179 -10.00 9.17 5.60
CA ALA A 179 -11.41 9.06 5.24
C ALA A 179 -11.64 8.49 3.83
N GLY A 180 -12.64 7.63 3.69
CA GLY A 180 -13.04 7.01 2.43
C GLY A 180 -12.27 5.74 2.04
N THR A 181 -11.22 5.35 2.77
CA THR A 181 -10.59 4.05 2.57
C THR A 181 -11.39 2.93 3.24
N TRP A 182 -11.17 1.70 2.80
CA TRP A 182 -11.79 0.54 3.43
C TRP A 182 -11.34 0.36 4.89
N LEU A 183 -10.04 0.56 5.17
CA LEU A 183 -9.50 0.46 6.52
C LEU A 183 -10.05 1.53 7.45
N HIS A 184 -10.33 2.72 6.93
CA HIS A 184 -10.97 3.77 7.70
C HIS A 184 -12.38 3.39 8.11
N GLY A 185 -13.17 2.80 7.20
CA GLY A 185 -14.49 2.27 7.54
C GLY A 185 -14.43 1.25 8.66
N ILE A 186 -13.49 0.29 8.58
CA ILE A 186 -13.28 -0.68 9.68
C ILE A 186 -12.87 0.02 10.98
N ALA A 187 -11.94 0.97 10.92
CA ALA A 187 -11.49 1.68 12.12
C ALA A 187 -12.63 2.50 12.75
N GLN A 188 -13.52 3.07 11.95
CA GLN A 188 -14.72 3.77 12.43
C GLN A 188 -15.70 2.79 13.09
N ASP A 189 -16.05 1.70 12.40
CA ASP A 189 -17.02 0.71 12.88
C ASP A 189 -16.57 0.05 14.19
N GLN A 190 -15.26 -0.08 14.38
CA GLN A 190 -14.66 -0.67 15.59
C GLN A 190 -14.38 0.35 16.70
N GLY A 191 -14.66 1.64 16.48
CA GLY A 191 -14.35 2.70 17.44
C GLY A 191 -12.85 2.88 17.69
N TRP A 192 -12.01 2.57 16.70
CA TRP A 192 -10.55 2.63 16.78
C TRP A 192 -9.98 4.02 16.50
N LEU A 193 -10.80 4.98 16.07
CA LEU A 193 -10.38 6.34 15.80
C LEU A 193 -10.73 7.27 16.96
N GLY A 194 -9.78 8.12 17.34
CA GLY A 194 -10.00 9.23 18.26
C GLY A 194 -10.78 10.38 17.63
N ARG A 195 -11.09 11.40 18.43
CA ARG A 195 -11.80 12.61 17.97
C ARG A 195 -11.02 13.40 16.91
N ASP A 196 -9.70 13.25 16.90
CA ASP A 196 -8.78 13.84 15.93
C ASP A 196 -8.62 13.00 14.65
N GLY A 197 -9.37 11.90 14.51
CA GLY A 197 -9.29 10.98 13.39
C GLY A 197 -8.06 10.07 13.40
N ARG A 198 -7.24 10.11 14.47
CA ARG A 198 -6.06 9.25 14.62
C ARG A 198 -6.42 7.90 15.21
N VAL A 199 -5.65 6.88 14.85
CA VAL A 199 -5.83 5.55 15.44
C VAL A 199 -5.45 5.59 16.92
N LEU A 200 -6.36 5.13 17.78
CA LEU A 200 -6.13 5.00 19.21
C LEU A 200 -4.98 4.03 19.49
N ALA A 201 -4.12 4.37 20.46
CA ALA A 201 -2.97 3.54 20.82
C ALA A 201 -3.37 2.11 21.20
N SER A 202 -4.50 1.94 21.89
CA SER A 202 -5.07 0.64 22.28
C SER A 202 -5.53 -0.22 21.10
N ALA A 203 -5.91 0.40 19.97
CA ALA A 203 -6.39 -0.29 18.78
C ALA A 203 -5.27 -0.67 17.80
N ARG A 204 -4.05 -0.13 18.00
CA ARG A 204 -2.97 -0.23 17.01
C ARG A 204 -2.58 -1.67 16.69
N SER A 205 -2.50 -2.55 17.67
CA SER A 205 -2.15 -3.95 17.46
C SER A 205 -3.20 -4.68 16.62
N ALA A 206 -4.48 -4.52 16.96
CA ALA A 206 -5.61 -5.09 16.22
C ALA A 206 -5.65 -4.58 14.77
N LEU A 207 -5.46 -3.27 14.58
CA LEU A 207 -5.38 -2.68 13.25
C LEU A 207 -4.23 -3.28 12.44
N LEU A 208 -3.02 -3.38 13.00
CA LEU A 208 -1.86 -3.93 12.31
C LEU A 208 -2.00 -5.41 11.96
N ALA A 209 -2.78 -6.17 12.74
CA ALA A 209 -3.07 -7.58 12.48
C ALA A 209 -3.94 -7.78 11.23
N LEU A 210 -4.76 -6.80 10.85
CA LEU A 210 -5.57 -6.85 9.62
C LEU A 210 -4.71 -6.96 8.35
N ARG A 211 -3.41 -6.66 8.38
CA ARG A 211 -2.52 -6.93 7.25
C ARG A 211 -2.48 -8.40 6.86
N TYR A 212 -2.68 -9.31 7.81
CA TYR A 212 -2.71 -10.74 7.54
C TYR A 212 -4.08 -11.24 7.07
N ASP A 213 -5.11 -10.39 7.12
CA ASP A 213 -6.39 -10.68 6.47
C ASP A 213 -6.31 -10.37 4.98
N ALA A 214 -6.69 -11.34 4.14
CA ALA A 214 -6.57 -11.22 2.70
C ALA A 214 -7.47 -10.11 2.13
N THR A 215 -8.71 -10.01 2.62
CA THR A 215 -9.70 -9.03 2.15
C THR A 215 -9.27 -7.62 2.50
N ALA A 216 -8.81 -7.40 3.73
CA ALA A 216 -8.28 -6.13 4.19
C ALA A 216 -7.02 -5.73 3.40
N SER A 217 -6.08 -6.65 3.21
CA SER A 217 -4.87 -6.40 2.41
C SER A 217 -5.20 -6.02 0.96
N ILE A 218 -6.12 -6.72 0.30
CA ILE A 218 -6.51 -6.44 -1.09
C ILE A 218 -7.19 -5.07 -1.19
N ASN A 219 -8.11 -4.76 -0.27
CA ASN A 219 -8.80 -3.47 -0.26
C ASN A 219 -7.84 -2.30 0.02
N ALA A 220 -6.94 -2.45 0.99
CA ALA A 220 -5.92 -1.45 1.28
C ALA A 220 -4.96 -1.25 0.09
N THR A 221 -4.58 -2.33 -0.59
CA THR A 221 -3.78 -2.26 -1.83
C THR A 221 -4.52 -1.46 -2.89
N ALA A 222 -5.82 -1.70 -3.08
CA ALA A 222 -6.63 -0.96 -4.04
C ALA A 222 -6.76 0.53 -3.67
N ASP A 223 -6.96 0.86 -2.39
CA ASP A 223 -7.00 2.25 -1.92
C ASP A 223 -5.70 2.99 -2.18
N TYR A 224 -4.58 2.36 -1.82
CA TYR A 224 -3.26 2.95 -1.97
C TYR A 224 -2.87 3.12 -3.45
N ALA A 225 -3.17 2.10 -4.26
CA ALA A 225 -2.96 2.13 -5.70
C ALA A 225 -3.80 3.23 -6.37
N SER A 226 -5.08 3.35 -6.02
CA SER A 226 -5.98 4.34 -6.62
C SER A 226 -5.54 5.76 -6.27
N ARG A 227 -5.21 6.01 -4.99
CA ARG A 227 -4.61 7.29 -4.57
C ARG A 227 -3.33 7.59 -5.34
N SER A 228 -2.45 6.60 -5.48
CA SER A 228 -1.18 6.77 -6.17
C SER A 228 -1.38 7.13 -7.63
N VAL A 229 -2.25 6.43 -8.35
CA VAL A 229 -2.58 6.75 -9.75
C VAL A 229 -3.16 8.15 -9.87
N ALA A 230 -4.07 8.55 -8.98
CA ALA A 230 -4.64 9.90 -8.99
C ALA A 230 -3.57 10.99 -8.79
N GLN A 231 -2.69 10.81 -7.81
CA GLN A 231 -1.60 11.76 -7.52
C GLN A 231 -0.57 11.83 -8.64
N LEU A 232 -0.23 10.69 -9.26
CA LEU A 232 0.64 10.66 -10.44
C LEU A 232 0.04 11.45 -11.60
N LYS A 233 -1.26 11.26 -11.89
CA LYS A 233 -1.98 12.03 -12.92
C LYS A 233 -2.00 13.52 -12.60
N GLN A 234 -2.26 13.90 -11.34
CA GLN A 234 -2.22 15.29 -10.89
C GLN A 234 -0.83 15.92 -11.05
N ALA A 235 0.24 15.14 -10.89
CA ALA A 235 1.61 15.57 -11.13
C ALA A 235 1.99 15.63 -12.63
N GLY A 236 1.05 15.44 -13.55
CA GLY A 236 1.27 15.50 -14.99
C GLY A 236 1.88 14.23 -15.60
N VAL A 237 1.96 13.12 -14.85
CA VAL A 237 2.42 11.84 -15.41
C VAL A 237 1.34 11.28 -16.33
N ALA A 238 1.68 11.09 -17.60
CA ALA A 238 0.80 10.48 -18.58
C ALA A 238 0.58 9.00 -18.25
N ILE A 239 -0.59 8.68 -17.70
CA ILE A 239 -1.04 7.32 -17.42
C ILE A 239 -2.17 7.01 -18.40
N GLY A 240 -1.86 6.21 -19.41
CA GLY A 240 -2.83 5.72 -20.39
C GLY A 240 -3.96 4.92 -19.75
N GLY A 241 -5.04 4.72 -20.51
CA GLY A 241 -6.18 3.91 -20.08
C GLY A 241 -5.93 2.39 -20.18
N ASP A 242 -4.81 1.96 -20.75
CA ASP A 242 -4.51 0.54 -20.89
C ASP A 242 -4.14 -0.11 -19.54
N LEU A 243 -4.50 -1.38 -19.43
CA LEU A 243 -4.35 -2.16 -18.21
C LEU A 243 -2.90 -2.24 -17.72
N SER A 244 -1.93 -2.33 -18.63
CA SER A 244 -0.52 -2.48 -18.26
C SER A 244 0.04 -1.17 -17.68
N THR A 245 -0.24 -0.04 -18.32
CA THR A 245 0.21 1.27 -17.84
C THR A 245 -0.40 1.62 -16.49
N ILE A 246 -1.70 1.34 -16.28
CA ILE A 246 -2.36 1.53 -14.99
C ILE A 246 -1.69 0.66 -13.91
N ALA A 247 -1.50 -0.64 -14.16
CA ALA A 247 -0.91 -1.56 -13.19
C ALA A 247 0.53 -1.17 -12.82
N ARG A 248 1.34 -0.76 -13.81
CA ARG A 248 2.72 -0.33 -13.59
C ARG A 248 2.80 0.98 -12.80
N ALA A 249 1.97 1.97 -13.14
CA ALA A 249 1.91 3.23 -12.41
C ALA A 249 1.47 3.02 -10.96
N ALA A 250 0.42 2.22 -10.76
CA ALA A 250 -0.07 1.83 -9.43
C ALA A 250 1.01 1.10 -8.61
N TYR A 251 1.68 0.12 -9.21
CA TYR A 251 2.78 -0.60 -8.56
C TYR A 251 3.94 0.35 -8.18
N LEU A 252 4.38 1.23 -9.08
CA LEU A 252 5.46 2.18 -8.77
C LEU A 252 5.09 3.11 -7.61
N GLY A 253 3.86 3.62 -7.60
CA GLY A 253 3.35 4.42 -6.49
C GLY A 253 3.28 3.66 -5.17
N HIS A 254 2.87 2.39 -5.22
CA HIS A 254 2.88 1.48 -4.06
C HIS A 254 4.29 1.23 -3.53
N HIS A 255 5.19 0.83 -4.42
CA HIS A 255 6.51 0.30 -4.10
C HIS A 255 7.51 1.38 -3.67
N LEU A 256 7.46 2.56 -4.30
CA LEU A 256 8.36 3.68 -3.96
C LEU A 256 7.75 4.64 -2.94
N GLY A 257 6.43 4.62 -2.78
CA GLY A 257 5.69 5.76 -2.27
C GLY A 257 5.48 6.82 -3.36
N THR A 258 4.35 7.53 -3.29
CA THR A 258 3.88 8.32 -4.42
C THR A 258 4.80 9.48 -4.80
N ALA A 259 5.43 10.15 -3.83
CA ALA A 259 6.35 11.26 -4.09
C ALA A 259 7.60 10.82 -4.85
N ASP A 260 8.22 9.71 -4.43
CA ASP A 260 9.37 9.14 -5.14
C ASP A 260 8.96 8.54 -6.49
N ALA A 261 7.74 8.01 -6.62
CA ALA A 261 7.21 7.55 -7.90
C ALA A 261 7.04 8.69 -8.91
N VAL A 262 6.57 9.88 -8.49
CA VAL A 262 6.53 11.08 -9.35
C VAL A 262 7.94 11.41 -9.84
N ARG A 263 8.89 11.58 -8.90
CA ARG A 263 10.29 11.90 -9.22
C ARG A 263 10.93 10.85 -10.14
N PHE A 264 10.66 9.57 -9.88
CA PHE A 264 11.11 8.46 -10.71
C PHE A 264 10.57 8.61 -12.13
N LEU A 265 9.25 8.80 -12.29
CA LEU A 265 8.62 8.83 -13.62
C LEU A 265 8.99 10.09 -14.41
N THR A 266 9.25 11.21 -13.75
CA THR A 266 9.68 12.47 -14.40
C THR A 266 11.20 12.64 -14.54
N GLY A 267 11.99 11.66 -14.08
CA GLY A 267 13.46 11.73 -14.14
C GLY A 267 14.12 12.62 -13.09
N GLY A 268 13.38 13.10 -12.09
CA GLY A 268 13.86 13.96 -11.00
C GLY A 268 14.29 13.22 -9.72
N LEU A 269 14.53 11.91 -9.77
CA LEU A 269 14.97 11.15 -8.60
C LEU A 269 16.47 11.34 -8.38
N ASP A 270 16.83 12.03 -7.30
CA ASP A 270 18.22 12.27 -6.89
C ASP A 270 19.03 10.97 -6.74
N SER A 271 20.29 10.99 -7.16
CA SER A 271 21.18 9.81 -7.16
C SER A 271 21.41 9.25 -5.75
N GLY A 272 21.58 10.11 -4.74
CA GLY A 272 21.72 9.68 -3.35
C GLY A 272 20.44 9.04 -2.81
N ARG A 273 19.26 9.56 -3.17
CA ARG A 273 17.97 8.92 -2.85
C ARG A 273 17.81 7.59 -3.58
N ALA A 274 18.13 7.52 -4.87
CA ALA A 274 18.05 6.31 -5.68
C ALA A 274 18.97 5.20 -5.16
N GLN A 275 20.19 5.54 -4.74
CA GLN A 275 21.11 4.60 -4.09
C GLN A 275 20.49 3.98 -2.83
N ARG A 276 19.92 4.81 -1.94
CA ARG A 276 19.27 4.32 -0.71
C ARG A 276 18.11 3.37 -1.02
N LEU A 277 17.27 3.73 -2.00
CA LEU A 277 16.16 2.87 -2.43
C LEU A 277 16.66 1.54 -2.99
N LEU A 278 17.65 1.57 -3.89
CA LEU A 278 18.22 0.38 -4.49
C LEU A 278 18.84 -0.55 -3.42
N HIS A 279 19.60 -0.01 -2.47
CA HIS A 279 20.15 -0.78 -1.34
C HIS A 279 19.05 -1.44 -0.50
N ALA A 280 17.97 -0.72 -0.20
CA ALA A 280 16.86 -1.28 0.56
C ALA A 280 16.20 -2.44 -0.21
N GLN A 281 16.01 -2.27 -1.52
CA GLN A 281 15.27 -3.19 -2.38
C GLN A 281 16.06 -4.46 -2.73
N VAL A 282 17.33 -4.34 -3.15
CA VAL A 282 18.13 -5.49 -3.61
C VAL A 282 19.27 -5.88 -2.67
N GLY A 283 19.51 -5.10 -1.60
CA GLY A 283 20.65 -5.28 -0.71
C GLY A 283 21.92 -4.60 -1.23
N SER A 284 22.82 -4.22 -0.30
CA SER A 284 23.98 -3.37 -0.62
C SER A 284 24.93 -3.97 -1.66
N ALA A 285 25.23 -5.28 -1.59
CA ALA A 285 26.15 -5.91 -2.53
C ALA A 285 25.61 -5.87 -3.98
N ALA A 286 24.35 -6.26 -4.16
CA ALA A 286 23.68 -6.26 -5.45
C ALA A 286 23.45 -4.85 -5.99
N ALA A 287 23.22 -3.87 -5.10
CA ALA A 287 23.08 -2.46 -5.45
C ALA A 287 24.42 -1.88 -5.94
N ASN A 288 25.50 -2.06 -5.18
CA ASN A 288 26.84 -1.56 -5.53
C ASN A 288 27.30 -2.10 -6.89
N HIS A 289 27.08 -3.39 -7.16
CA HIS A 289 27.41 -3.97 -8.47
C HIS A 289 26.66 -3.30 -9.63
N ARG A 290 25.36 -3.02 -9.46
CA ARG A 290 24.56 -2.33 -10.48
C ARG A 290 25.00 -0.89 -10.70
N ILE A 291 25.33 -0.19 -9.61
CA ILE A 291 25.81 1.20 -9.68
C ILE A 291 27.15 1.26 -10.42
N ALA A 292 28.07 0.32 -10.18
CA ALA A 292 29.35 0.25 -10.88
C ALA A 292 29.21 -0.03 -12.39
N GLN A 293 28.07 -0.58 -12.84
CA GLN A 293 27.76 -0.87 -14.23
C GLN A 293 26.93 0.24 -14.92
N ALA A 294 26.53 1.26 -14.17
CA ALA A 294 25.74 2.38 -14.67
C ALA A 294 26.54 3.69 -14.57
N SER A 295 26.02 4.74 -15.19
CA SER A 295 26.57 6.09 -15.04
C SER A 295 26.46 6.61 -13.60
N ASP A 296 25.30 6.38 -12.98
CA ASP A 296 25.00 6.79 -11.61
C ASP A 296 23.94 5.88 -10.97
N ALA A 297 23.68 6.10 -9.67
CA ALA A 297 22.73 5.30 -8.93
C ALA A 297 21.27 5.53 -9.34
N ALA A 298 20.92 6.71 -9.87
CA ALA A 298 19.59 6.97 -10.40
C ALA A 298 19.31 6.12 -11.64
N THR A 299 20.27 6.02 -12.55
CA THR A 299 20.23 5.22 -13.77
C THR A 299 20.20 3.73 -13.44
N ALA A 300 21.05 3.28 -12.51
CA ALA A 300 21.06 1.89 -12.03
C ALA A 300 19.72 1.49 -11.41
N HIS A 301 19.16 2.34 -10.55
CA HIS A 301 17.88 2.12 -9.89
C HIS A 301 16.73 2.08 -10.90
N ARG A 302 16.70 3.04 -11.83
CA ARG A 302 15.69 3.10 -12.89
C ARG A 302 15.70 1.86 -13.77
N SER A 303 16.85 1.49 -14.28
CA SER A 303 17.02 0.30 -15.13
C SER A 303 16.50 -0.95 -14.41
N TRP A 304 17.00 -1.20 -13.19
CA TRP A 304 16.58 -2.35 -12.41
C TRP A 304 15.07 -2.37 -12.12
N LEU A 305 14.48 -1.25 -11.70
CA LEU A 305 13.08 -1.21 -11.31
C LEU A 305 12.16 -1.37 -12.52
N LEU A 306 12.49 -0.77 -13.68
CA LEU A 306 11.73 -0.98 -14.90
C LEU A 306 11.78 -2.43 -15.37
N ASP A 307 12.95 -3.07 -15.30
CA ASP A 307 13.11 -4.50 -15.62
C ASP A 307 12.37 -5.41 -14.65
N PHE A 308 12.34 -5.06 -13.36
CA PHE A 308 11.55 -5.77 -12.36
C PHE A 308 10.05 -5.64 -12.69
N VAL A 309 9.58 -4.42 -12.88
CA VAL A 309 8.16 -4.14 -13.18
C VAL A 309 7.70 -4.84 -14.45
N ALA A 310 8.52 -4.83 -15.51
CA ALA A 310 8.19 -5.49 -16.76
C ALA A 310 8.03 -7.02 -16.60
N ARG A 311 8.84 -7.65 -15.74
CA ARG A 311 8.80 -9.11 -15.51
C ARG A 311 7.70 -9.53 -14.52
N HIS A 312 7.43 -8.72 -13.51
CA HIS A 312 6.59 -9.11 -12.38
C HIS A 312 5.18 -8.50 -12.40
N VAL A 313 5.00 -7.28 -12.95
CA VAL A 313 3.70 -6.62 -12.99
C VAL A 313 3.02 -6.92 -14.32
N ARG A 314 2.40 -8.11 -14.40
CA ARG A 314 1.81 -8.66 -15.63
C ARG A 314 0.29 -8.86 -15.49
N PRO A 315 -0.53 -7.80 -15.63
CA PRO A 315 -1.98 -7.91 -15.43
C PRO A 315 -2.69 -8.76 -16.49
N SER A 316 -2.09 -8.95 -17.67
CA SER A 316 -2.61 -9.88 -18.69
C SER A 316 -2.61 -11.36 -18.25
N ARG A 317 -1.94 -11.71 -17.14
CA ARG A 317 -2.06 -13.06 -16.54
C ARG A 317 -3.39 -13.27 -15.83
N PHE A 318 -4.14 -12.20 -15.57
CA PHE A 318 -5.34 -12.20 -14.74
C PHE A 318 -6.61 -11.74 -15.47
N VAL A 319 -6.58 -11.76 -16.81
CA VAL A 319 -7.73 -11.42 -17.65
C VAL A 319 -8.35 -12.70 -18.20
N GLY A 320 -9.66 -12.88 -18.05
CA GLY A 320 -10.40 -13.92 -18.76
C GLY A 320 -10.48 -13.58 -20.24
N PHE A 321 -9.97 -14.45 -21.10
CA PHE A 321 -10.42 -14.48 -22.48
C PHE A 321 -11.69 -15.33 -22.49
N ASP A 322 -12.81 -14.76 -22.89
CA ASP A 322 -13.94 -15.56 -23.33
C ASP A 322 -13.46 -16.36 -24.53
N GLU A 323 -13.20 -17.64 -24.32
CA GLU A 323 -13.04 -18.59 -25.42
C GLU A 323 -14.44 -18.73 -26.04
N VAL A 324 -14.77 -17.83 -26.96
CA VAL A 324 -15.93 -17.99 -27.83
C VAL A 324 -15.67 -19.26 -28.61
N ALA A 325 -16.26 -20.35 -28.15
CA ALA A 325 -16.35 -21.59 -28.89
C ALA A 325 -17.00 -21.27 -30.24
N GLY A 326 -16.15 -21.10 -31.25
CA GLY A 326 -16.55 -21.00 -32.63
C GLY A 326 -17.20 -22.32 -33.00
N SER A 327 -18.53 -22.37 -32.88
CA SER A 327 -19.36 -23.35 -33.55
C SER A 327 -19.03 -23.26 -35.05
N HIS A 328 -18.16 -24.17 -35.50
CA HIS A 328 -18.00 -24.48 -36.91
C HIS A 328 -19.29 -25.19 -37.34
N ALA A 329 -20.29 -24.39 -37.71
CA ALA A 329 -21.40 -24.86 -38.52
C ALA A 329 -20.81 -25.24 -39.89
N ASP A 330 -20.70 -26.54 -40.13
CA ASP A 330 -20.34 -27.14 -41.41
C ASP A 330 -21.39 -26.79 -42.48
N PRO A 331 -21.05 -26.02 -43.54
CA PRO A 331 -22.00 -25.67 -44.57
C PRO A 331 -21.83 -26.59 -45.79
N ARG A 332 -21.90 -27.92 -45.61
CA ARG A 332 -21.97 -28.86 -46.74
C ARG A 332 -22.94 -30.02 -46.49
N LYS A 333 -24.24 -29.73 -46.68
CA LYS A 333 -25.21 -30.64 -47.31
C LYS A 333 -26.10 -29.82 -48.25
N PRO A 334 -26.26 -30.29 -49.49
CA PRO A 334 -27.51 -30.96 -49.86
C PRO A 334 -27.40 -32.49 -49.74
#